data_AF-W6YUT0-F1
#
_entry.id   AF-W6YUT0-F1
#
_cell.length_a   1.000
_cell.length_b   1.000
_cell.length_c   1.000
_cell.angle_alpha   90.00
_cell.angle_beta   90.00
_cell.angle_gamma   90.00
#
_symmetry.space_group_name_H-M   'P 1'
#
loop_
_entity.id
_entity.type
_entity.pdbx_description
1 polymer ?
#
loop_
_entity_poly.entity_id
_entity_poly.type
_entity_poly.pdbx_seq_one_letter_code
_entity_poly.pdbx_strand_id
1 'polypeptide(L)'
;MSFTLETIPAPNITSSILFQCATLFSSAYGIWGSHAAQKVAKHCKHGNRIRLSVERLRAQSLVPAADSVLVRAMHGDELAGYTFATRWMYEGRRICWVTQLCVGSQWRRRGLATELLRRLREDGDYAFGILSSHPAAIMAGLRAWGRGIENVDVDLVKEHGAGIMAASPVQYVRDAKLRGSFFGSGDDDSAVCCADTDFWVDHAEPLATLAEVKRRFTWPFGQLPEGCEFLALIQGV
;
A
#
# COMPACT_ATOMS: atom_id res chain seq x y z
N MET A 1 -4.36 -19.42 16.80
CA MET A 1 -5.43 -18.47 16.43
C MET A 1 -5.59 -18.54 14.93
N SER A 2 -6.67 -19.13 14.43
CA SER A 2 -6.91 -19.29 13.00
C SER A 2 -7.60 -18.05 12.44
N PHE A 3 -7.18 -17.66 11.23
CA PHE A 3 -7.88 -16.69 10.39
C PHE A 3 -8.45 -17.44 9.20
N THR A 4 -9.65 -17.08 8.78
CA THR A 4 -10.22 -17.56 7.51
C THR A 4 -9.95 -16.50 6.44
N LEU A 5 -9.20 -16.86 5.39
CA LEU A 5 -8.94 -15.97 4.27
C LEU A 5 -9.91 -16.22 3.12
N GLU A 6 -10.41 -15.13 2.53
CA GLU A 6 -11.32 -15.16 1.40
C GLU A 6 -10.87 -14.16 0.33
N THR A 7 -10.95 -14.57 -0.93
CA THR A 7 -10.70 -13.73 -2.10
C THR A 7 -12.04 -13.46 -2.80
N ILE A 8 -12.38 -12.19 -2.98
CA ILE A 8 -13.67 -11.72 -3.47
C ILE A 8 -13.45 -10.79 -4.67
N PRO A 9 -13.86 -11.20 -5.89
CA PRO A 9 -13.82 -10.32 -7.06
C PRO A 9 -14.70 -9.09 -6.90
N ALA A 10 -14.32 -7.96 -7.48
CA ALA A 10 -15.03 -6.67 -7.32
C ALA A 10 -16.55 -6.73 -7.51
N PRO A 11 -17.13 -7.45 -8.49
CA PRO A 11 -18.58 -7.54 -8.65
C PRO A 11 -19.31 -8.16 -7.44
N ASN A 12 -18.62 -8.99 -6.66
CA ASN A 12 -19.19 -9.70 -5.52
C ASN A 12 -18.99 -8.95 -4.19
N ILE A 13 -18.35 -7.79 -4.22
CA ILE A 13 -18.09 -6.99 -3.02
C ILE A 13 -19.34 -6.19 -2.67
N THR A 14 -20.04 -6.66 -1.64
CA THR A 14 -21.28 -6.04 -1.14
C THR A 14 -21.00 -4.78 -0.33
N SER A 15 -22.02 -3.94 -0.17
CA SER A 15 -21.94 -2.75 0.69
C SER A 15 -21.62 -3.08 2.15
N SER A 16 -22.07 -4.24 2.64
CA SER A 16 -21.74 -4.71 4.00
C SER A 16 -20.25 -5.00 4.16
N ILE A 17 -19.63 -5.64 3.16
CA ILE A 17 -18.18 -5.90 3.15
C ILE A 17 -17.40 -4.60 3.13
N LEU A 18 -17.79 -3.65 2.27
CA LEU A 18 -17.15 -2.34 2.22
C LEU A 18 -17.31 -1.56 3.52
N PHE A 19 -18.47 -1.67 4.19
CA PHE A 19 -18.69 -1.06 5.49
C PHE A 19 -17.72 -1.61 6.54
N GLN A 20 -17.52 -2.94 6.59
CA GLN A 20 -16.52 -3.55 7.48
C GLN A 20 -15.11 -3.02 7.19
N CYS A 21 -14.73 -2.95 5.91
CA CYS A 21 -13.43 -2.43 5.48
C CYS A 21 -13.24 -0.95 5.87
N ALA A 22 -14.24 -0.11 5.60
CA ALA A 22 -14.22 1.32 5.92
C ALA A 22 -14.16 1.57 7.44
N THR A 23 -14.87 0.76 8.23
CA THR A 23 -14.81 0.81 9.71
C THR A 23 -13.43 0.39 10.21
N LEU A 24 -12.84 -0.68 9.68
CA LEU A 24 -11.49 -1.11 10.06
C LEU A 24 -10.46 -0.04 9.68
N PHE A 25 -10.53 0.51 8.46
CA PHE A 25 -9.65 1.57 8.01
C PHE A 25 -9.71 2.78 8.95
N SER A 26 -10.92 3.26 9.22
CA SER A 26 -11.15 4.47 10.01
C SER A 26 -10.73 4.33 11.49
N SER A 27 -10.62 3.11 11.98
CA SER A 27 -10.19 2.82 13.36
C SER A 27 -8.69 2.49 13.46
N ALA A 28 -8.12 1.83 12.45
CA ALA A 28 -6.77 1.29 12.51
C ALA A 28 -5.73 2.08 11.70
N TYR A 29 -6.08 2.66 10.54
CA TYR A 29 -5.09 3.05 9.53
C TYR A 29 -4.05 4.08 10.01
N GLY A 30 -4.46 5.32 10.26
CA GLY A 30 -3.53 6.39 10.61
C GLY A 30 -4.24 7.63 11.16
N ILE A 31 -3.44 8.63 11.51
CA ILE A 31 -3.88 9.96 11.93
C ILE A 31 -3.31 11.02 10.98
N TRP A 32 -3.96 12.16 10.87
CA TRP A 32 -3.48 13.25 10.02
C TRP A 32 -2.20 13.89 10.57
N GLY A 33 -1.26 14.19 9.68
CA GLY A 33 -0.04 14.94 9.99
C GLY A 33 -0.30 16.43 10.24
N SER A 34 0.73 17.16 10.67
CA SER A 34 0.66 18.60 11.01
C SER A 34 0.21 19.47 9.83
N HIS A 35 0.63 19.13 8.61
CA HIS A 35 0.34 19.89 7.39
C HIS A 35 -1.02 19.55 6.73
N ALA A 36 -1.72 18.52 7.20
CA ALA A 36 -2.94 18.02 6.55
C ALA A 36 -4.06 19.07 6.48
N ALA A 37 -4.18 19.94 7.50
CA ALA A 37 -5.21 20.98 7.54
C ALA A 37 -5.01 22.04 6.43
N GLN A 38 -3.77 22.26 6.02
CA GLN A 38 -3.39 23.23 5.00
C GLN A 38 -3.39 22.61 3.59
N LYS A 39 -2.90 21.37 3.49
CA LYS A 39 -2.65 20.68 2.21
C LYS A 39 -3.85 19.89 1.71
N VAL A 40 -4.67 19.32 2.62
CA VAL A 40 -5.83 18.49 2.25
C VAL A 40 -7.13 19.25 2.44
N ALA A 41 -7.48 19.60 3.68
CA ALA A 41 -8.66 20.38 4.01
C ALA A 41 -8.65 20.82 5.47
N LYS A 42 -9.26 21.98 5.79
CA LYS A 42 -9.29 22.55 7.16
C LYS A 42 -9.80 21.60 8.26
N HIS A 43 -10.61 20.61 7.90
CA HIS A 43 -11.15 19.61 8.85
C HIS A 43 -10.22 18.41 9.08
N CYS A 44 -9.18 18.21 8.25
CA CYS A 44 -8.12 17.23 8.44
C CYS A 44 -7.12 17.72 9.49
N LYS A 45 -7.57 17.82 10.74
CA LYS A 45 -6.78 18.33 11.86
C LYS A 45 -5.75 17.29 12.30
N HIS A 46 -4.54 17.77 12.61
CA HIS A 46 -3.47 16.94 13.16
C HIS A 46 -3.95 16.12 14.37
N GLY A 47 -3.52 14.85 14.43
CA GLY A 47 -3.89 13.91 15.50
C GLY A 47 -5.26 13.25 15.33
N ASN A 48 -6.15 13.78 14.47
CA ASN A 48 -7.41 13.12 14.19
C ASN A 48 -7.21 11.89 13.31
N ARG A 49 -8.02 10.85 13.56
CA ARG A 49 -8.07 9.66 12.71
C ARG A 49 -8.45 10.02 11.28
N ILE A 50 -7.73 9.43 10.32
CA ILE A 50 -8.14 9.43 8.93
C ILE A 50 -9.36 8.53 8.81
N ARG A 51 -10.47 9.10 8.35
CA ARG A 51 -11.72 8.37 8.14
C ARG A 51 -11.99 8.23 6.66
N LEU A 52 -12.56 7.10 6.28
CA LEU A 52 -12.90 6.78 4.91
C LEU A 52 -14.36 6.32 4.87
N SER A 53 -15.17 6.98 4.05
CA SER A 53 -16.55 6.52 3.81
C SER A 53 -16.55 5.31 2.88
N VAL A 54 -17.66 4.57 2.84
CA VAL A 54 -17.84 3.43 1.93
C VAL A 54 -17.70 3.87 0.47
N GLU A 55 -18.28 5.01 0.11
CA GLU A 55 -18.25 5.56 -1.24
C GLU A 55 -16.82 5.92 -1.65
N ARG A 56 -16.09 6.60 -0.76
CA ARG A 56 -14.70 6.99 -1.03
C ARG A 56 -13.77 5.77 -1.07
N LEU A 57 -13.96 4.80 -0.18
CA LEU A 57 -13.24 3.53 -0.20
C LEU A 57 -13.42 2.82 -1.54
N ARG A 58 -14.67 2.69 -2.00
CA ARG A 58 -15.01 2.07 -3.28
C ARG A 58 -14.33 2.82 -4.42
N ALA A 59 -14.48 4.14 -4.49
CA ALA A 59 -13.92 4.95 -5.58
C ALA A 59 -12.39 4.87 -5.67
N GLN A 60 -11.70 4.79 -4.53
CA GLN A 60 -10.24 4.76 -4.48
C GLN A 60 -9.63 3.36 -4.66
N SER A 61 -10.35 2.31 -4.21
CA SER A 61 -9.79 0.95 -4.14
C SER A 61 -10.33 0.01 -5.22
N LEU A 62 -11.48 0.32 -5.81
CA LEU A 62 -12.17 -0.51 -6.81
C LEU A 62 -12.40 0.31 -8.07
N VAL A 63 -11.42 0.34 -8.97
CA VAL A 63 -11.54 1.08 -10.22
C VAL A 63 -12.65 0.44 -11.08
N PRO A 64 -13.66 1.21 -11.53
CA PRO A 64 -14.74 0.67 -12.35
C PRO A 64 -14.20 -0.05 -13.59
N ALA A 65 -14.74 -1.23 -13.88
CA ALA A 65 -14.36 -2.09 -15.01
C ALA A 65 -12.89 -2.56 -15.05
N ALA A 66 -12.10 -2.30 -14.01
CA ALA A 66 -10.78 -2.89 -13.86
C ALA A 66 -10.89 -4.27 -13.17
N ASP A 67 -9.88 -5.11 -13.39
CA ASP A 67 -9.73 -6.37 -12.66
C ASP A 67 -9.30 -6.08 -11.22
N SER A 68 -10.30 -5.85 -10.35
CA SER A 68 -10.07 -5.54 -8.93
C SER A 68 -10.58 -6.67 -8.04
N VAL A 69 -9.86 -6.90 -6.96
CA VAL A 69 -10.12 -7.99 -6.00
C VAL A 69 -9.91 -7.50 -4.57
N LEU A 70 -10.69 -8.07 -3.66
CA LEU A 70 -10.51 -7.96 -2.22
C LEU A 70 -10.01 -9.30 -1.68
N VAL A 71 -8.94 -9.28 -0.89
CA VAL A 71 -8.64 -10.38 0.03
C VAL A 71 -8.94 -9.90 1.44
N ARG A 72 -9.71 -10.68 2.20
CA ARG A 72 -9.99 -10.40 3.61
C ARG A 72 -9.62 -11.57 4.50
N ALA A 73 -9.27 -11.25 5.74
CA ALA A 73 -9.04 -12.21 6.80
C ALA A 73 -10.05 -12.00 7.92
N MET A 74 -10.79 -13.05 8.25
CA MET A 74 -11.80 -13.07 9.30
C MET A 74 -11.30 -13.82 10.52
N HIS A 75 -11.58 -13.30 11.72
CA HIS A 75 -11.43 -14.00 12.99
C HIS A 75 -12.83 -14.19 13.60
N GLY A 76 -13.45 -15.34 13.32
CA GLY A 76 -14.89 -15.49 13.51
C GLY A 76 -15.63 -14.52 12.58
N ASP A 77 -16.50 -13.68 13.15
CA ASP A 77 -17.25 -12.66 12.41
C ASP A 77 -16.53 -11.30 12.32
N GLU A 78 -15.37 -11.16 12.98
CA GLU A 78 -14.59 -9.92 12.99
C GLU A 78 -13.63 -9.85 11.80
N LEU A 79 -13.65 -8.73 11.07
CA LEU A 79 -12.66 -8.45 10.04
C LEU A 79 -11.32 -8.07 10.69
N ALA A 80 -10.33 -8.96 10.61
CA ALA A 80 -9.01 -8.77 11.20
C ALA A 80 -8.07 -7.94 10.30
N GLY A 81 -8.24 -8.05 8.99
CA GLY A 81 -7.47 -7.32 8.00
C GLY A 81 -7.97 -7.56 6.58
N TYR A 82 -7.61 -6.68 5.67
CA TYR A 82 -7.93 -6.82 4.25
C TYR A 82 -6.91 -6.13 3.36
N THR A 83 -6.93 -6.49 2.08
CA THR A 83 -6.25 -5.76 1.02
C THR A 83 -7.12 -5.71 -0.24
N PHE A 84 -7.16 -4.55 -0.87
CA PHE A 84 -7.65 -4.40 -2.24
C PHE A 84 -6.46 -4.38 -3.19
N ALA A 85 -6.63 -5.01 -4.35
CA ALA A 85 -5.71 -4.89 -5.45
C ALA A 85 -6.43 -4.69 -6.78
N THR A 86 -5.75 -4.06 -7.72
CA THR A 86 -6.21 -3.87 -9.10
C THR A 86 -5.12 -4.35 -10.04
N ARG A 87 -5.52 -5.06 -11.10
CA ARG A 87 -4.61 -5.51 -12.16
C ARG A 87 -4.81 -4.72 -13.44
N TRP A 88 -3.71 -4.51 -14.15
CA TRP A 88 -3.72 -3.93 -15.50
C TRP A 88 -2.55 -4.45 -16.33
N MET A 89 -2.59 -4.17 -17.62
CA MET A 89 -1.52 -4.51 -18.55
C MET A 89 -0.58 -3.31 -18.76
N TYR A 90 0.71 -3.58 -18.72
CA TYR A 90 1.77 -2.65 -19.09
C TYR A 90 2.73 -3.39 -20.03
N GLU A 91 2.88 -2.93 -21.28
CA GLU A 91 3.75 -3.55 -22.29
C GLU A 91 3.52 -5.08 -22.46
N GLY A 92 2.26 -5.51 -22.42
CA GLY A 92 1.90 -6.93 -22.52
C GLY A 92 2.18 -7.74 -21.25
N ARG A 93 2.60 -7.11 -20.15
CA ARG A 93 2.85 -7.73 -18.84
C ARG A 93 1.75 -7.37 -17.86
N ARG A 94 1.24 -8.36 -17.12
CA ARG A 94 0.18 -8.14 -16.12
C ARG A 94 0.78 -7.65 -14.81
N ILE A 95 0.32 -6.52 -14.32
CA ILE A 95 0.74 -5.92 -13.05
C ILE A 95 -0.39 -6.12 -12.04
N CYS A 96 -0.06 -6.55 -10.81
CA CYS A 96 -0.99 -6.60 -9.69
C CYS A 96 -0.60 -5.56 -8.65
N TRP A 97 -1.47 -4.59 -8.36
CA TRP A 97 -1.12 -3.48 -7.48
C TRP A 97 -2.06 -3.38 -6.31
N VAL A 98 -1.48 -3.27 -5.11
CA VAL A 98 -2.23 -3.03 -3.88
C VAL A 98 -2.70 -1.58 -3.83
N THR A 99 -4.01 -1.39 -3.93
CA THR A 99 -4.64 -0.07 -3.82
C THR A 99 -4.95 0.28 -2.36
N GLN A 100 -5.09 -0.74 -1.50
CA GLN A 100 -5.21 -0.53 -0.06
C GLN A 100 -4.83 -1.78 0.73
N LEU A 101 -4.20 -1.59 1.89
CA LEU A 101 -3.89 -2.64 2.85
C LEU A 101 -4.18 -2.13 4.26
N CYS A 102 -5.00 -2.85 5.02
CA CYS A 102 -5.30 -2.51 6.40
C CYS A 102 -5.32 -3.75 7.29
N VAL A 103 -4.67 -3.66 8.44
CA VAL A 103 -4.68 -4.70 9.48
C VAL A 103 -5.03 -4.05 10.81
N GLY A 104 -6.00 -4.63 11.51
CA GLY A 104 -6.42 -4.19 12.84
C GLY A 104 -5.24 -4.19 13.82
N SER A 105 -5.13 -3.15 14.64
CA SER A 105 -3.98 -2.93 15.53
C SER A 105 -3.67 -4.12 16.44
N GLN A 106 -4.72 -4.81 16.93
CA GLN A 106 -4.63 -6.02 17.75
C GLN A 106 -4.07 -7.24 17.01
N TRP A 107 -4.15 -7.24 15.68
CA TRP A 107 -3.72 -8.32 14.78
C TRP A 107 -2.38 -8.02 14.07
N ARG A 108 -1.81 -6.82 14.25
CA ARG A 108 -0.49 -6.45 13.71
C ARG A 108 0.63 -7.32 14.28
N ARG A 109 1.75 -7.39 13.55
CA ARG A 109 2.97 -8.16 13.90
C ARG A 109 2.75 -9.67 14.03
N ARG A 110 1.71 -10.22 13.39
CA ARG A 110 1.39 -11.66 13.36
C ARG A 110 1.51 -12.28 11.96
N GLY A 111 2.15 -11.60 11.02
CA GLY A 111 2.28 -12.04 9.62
C GLY A 111 1.02 -11.88 8.77
N LEU A 112 -0.08 -11.36 9.32
CA LEU A 112 -1.37 -11.28 8.62
C LEU A 112 -1.31 -10.46 7.32
N ALA A 113 -0.62 -9.32 7.32
CA ALA A 113 -0.43 -8.51 6.12
C ALA A 113 0.25 -9.31 5.00
N THR A 114 1.32 -10.05 5.33
CA THR A 114 2.02 -10.89 4.36
C THR A 114 1.11 -11.97 3.79
N GLU A 115 0.27 -12.60 4.62
CA GLU A 115 -0.64 -13.64 4.17
C GLU A 115 -1.75 -13.11 3.25
N LEU A 116 -2.32 -11.95 3.59
CA LEU A 116 -3.26 -11.23 2.72
C LEU A 116 -2.64 -10.94 1.35
N LEU A 117 -1.41 -10.43 1.33
CA LEU A 117 -0.69 -10.09 0.09
C LEU A 117 -0.32 -11.33 -0.73
N ARG A 118 0.09 -12.44 -0.09
CA ARG A 118 0.37 -13.71 -0.80
C ARG A 118 -0.85 -14.21 -1.55
N ARG A 119 -2.04 -14.06 -0.97
CA ARG A 119 -3.29 -14.52 -1.56
C ARG A 119 -3.70 -13.75 -2.81
N LEU A 120 -3.10 -12.58 -3.08
CA LEU A 120 -3.29 -11.82 -4.31
C LEU A 120 -2.52 -12.38 -5.51
N ARG A 121 -1.57 -13.29 -5.30
CA ARG A 121 -0.78 -13.85 -6.41
C ARG A 121 -1.66 -14.69 -7.33
N GLU A 122 -1.59 -14.41 -8.61
CA GLU A 122 -2.15 -15.25 -9.67
C GLU A 122 -1.08 -15.62 -10.70
N ASP A 123 -1.21 -16.81 -11.29
CA ASP A 123 -0.31 -17.27 -12.35
C ASP A 123 -0.33 -16.29 -13.53
N GLY A 124 0.84 -15.82 -13.94
CA GLY A 124 1.00 -14.82 -15.01
C GLY A 124 1.10 -13.36 -14.54
N ASP A 125 1.03 -13.08 -13.24
CA ASP A 125 1.40 -11.76 -12.71
C ASP A 125 2.91 -11.55 -12.91
N TYR A 126 3.27 -10.56 -13.73
CA TYR A 126 4.66 -10.19 -13.99
C TYR A 126 5.29 -9.42 -12.84
N ALA A 127 4.52 -8.56 -12.18
CA ALA A 127 5.00 -7.77 -11.06
C ALA A 127 3.87 -7.40 -10.09
N PHE A 128 4.28 -7.17 -8.84
CA PHE A 128 3.44 -6.71 -7.76
C PHE A 128 3.88 -5.33 -7.30
N GLY A 129 2.94 -4.42 -7.05
CA GLY A 129 3.24 -3.05 -6.64
C GLY A 129 2.50 -2.61 -5.39
N ILE A 130 3.15 -1.78 -4.58
CA ILE A 130 2.55 -1.11 -3.43
C ILE A 130 3.22 0.24 -3.18
N LEU A 131 2.39 1.26 -2.92
CA LEU A 131 2.80 2.51 -2.27
C LEU A 131 2.34 2.46 -0.82
N SER A 132 3.25 2.77 0.11
CA SER A 132 2.88 2.93 1.51
C SER A 132 3.84 3.82 2.27
N SER A 133 3.32 4.69 3.13
CA SER A 133 4.15 5.41 4.11
C SER A 133 4.70 4.49 5.20
N HIS A 134 4.11 3.29 5.39
CA HIS A 134 4.44 2.42 6.52
C HIS A 134 5.45 1.32 6.13
N PRO A 135 6.65 1.26 6.76
CA PRO A 135 7.66 0.25 6.42
C PRO A 135 7.19 -1.20 6.58
N ALA A 136 6.26 -1.46 7.50
CA ALA A 136 5.69 -2.79 7.70
C ALA A 136 4.90 -3.30 6.49
N ALA A 137 4.22 -2.41 5.75
CA ALA A 137 3.50 -2.77 4.53
C ALA A 137 4.47 -3.13 3.40
N ILE A 138 5.53 -2.32 3.23
CA ILE A 138 6.61 -2.58 2.27
C ILE A 138 7.29 -3.92 2.57
N MET A 139 7.68 -4.15 3.83
CA MET A 139 8.25 -5.41 4.30
C MET A 139 7.32 -6.62 4.03
N ALA A 140 6.02 -6.44 4.24
CA ALA A 140 5.04 -7.49 3.97
C ALA A 140 4.97 -7.83 2.48
N GLY A 141 4.99 -6.84 1.58
CA GLY A 141 5.02 -7.05 0.13
C GLY A 141 6.31 -7.74 -0.34
N LEU A 142 7.46 -7.25 0.13
CA LEU A 142 8.77 -7.86 -0.16
C LEU A 142 8.83 -9.34 0.27
N ARG A 143 8.20 -9.70 1.39
CA ARG A 143 8.11 -11.07 1.89
C ARG A 143 7.02 -11.92 1.22
N ALA A 144 5.94 -11.30 0.77
CA ALA A 144 4.84 -11.99 0.10
C ALA A 144 5.23 -12.38 -1.33
N TRP A 145 5.95 -11.51 -2.02
CA TRP A 145 6.20 -11.67 -3.45
C TRP A 145 7.64 -11.91 -3.86
N GLY A 146 8.59 -11.50 -3.01
CA GLY A 146 10.01 -11.59 -3.30
C GLY A 146 10.79 -12.35 -2.23
N ARG A 147 12.06 -11.94 -2.04
CA ARG A 147 13.00 -12.59 -1.12
C ARG A 147 13.09 -11.89 0.23
N GLY A 148 12.20 -10.92 0.50
CA GLY A 148 12.26 -10.04 1.66
C GLY A 148 13.23 -8.86 1.50
N ILE A 149 13.42 -8.11 2.58
CA ILE A 149 14.22 -6.88 2.58
C ILE A 149 15.72 -7.12 2.39
N GLU A 150 16.20 -8.34 2.66
CA GLU A 150 17.60 -8.71 2.53
C GLU A 150 18.06 -8.78 1.07
N ASN A 151 17.11 -8.94 0.14
CA ASN A 151 17.40 -9.06 -1.28
C ASN A 151 16.26 -8.42 -2.08
N VAL A 152 16.27 -7.09 -2.09
CA VAL A 152 15.34 -6.26 -2.89
C VAL A 152 15.93 -6.08 -4.27
N ASP A 153 15.21 -6.57 -5.28
CA ASP A 153 15.49 -6.23 -6.67
C ASP A 153 15.03 -4.79 -6.94
N VAL A 154 15.97 -3.95 -7.34
CA VAL A 154 15.74 -2.53 -7.62
C VAL A 154 15.68 -2.23 -9.11
N ASP A 155 16.04 -3.19 -9.96
CA ASP A 155 16.14 -2.96 -11.40
C ASP A 155 14.76 -2.82 -12.02
N LEU A 156 13.80 -3.66 -11.57
CA LEU A 156 12.40 -3.56 -11.97
C LEU A 156 11.82 -2.15 -11.75
N VAL A 157 12.07 -1.54 -10.58
CA VAL A 157 11.52 -0.21 -10.27
C VAL A 157 12.23 0.90 -11.03
N LYS A 158 13.54 0.77 -11.26
CA LYS A 158 14.32 1.74 -12.04
C LYS A 158 13.93 1.72 -13.51
N GLU A 159 13.76 0.54 -14.09
CA GLU A 159 13.49 0.36 -15.52
C GLU A 159 12.02 0.61 -15.85
N HIS A 160 11.10 0.05 -15.05
CA HIS A 160 9.68 0.01 -15.40
C HIS A 160 8.78 0.84 -14.48
N GLY A 161 9.30 1.37 -13.36
CA GLY A 161 8.48 2.03 -12.34
C GLY A 161 7.62 3.17 -12.88
N ALA A 162 8.22 4.06 -13.69
CA ALA A 162 7.52 5.18 -14.31
C ALA A 162 6.41 4.71 -15.27
N GLY A 163 6.71 3.75 -16.15
CA GLY A 163 5.77 3.23 -17.12
C GLY A 163 4.61 2.47 -16.48
N ILE A 164 4.90 1.63 -15.48
CA ILE A 164 3.89 0.87 -14.73
C ILE A 164 2.92 1.81 -14.04
N MET A 165 3.42 2.84 -13.34
CA MET A 165 2.57 3.80 -12.66
C MET A 165 1.75 4.63 -13.65
N ALA A 166 2.36 5.13 -14.72
CA ALA A 166 1.67 5.91 -15.75
C ALA A 166 0.54 5.12 -16.46
N ALA A 167 0.71 3.81 -16.64
CA ALA A 167 -0.31 2.93 -17.21
C ALA A 167 -1.44 2.56 -16.23
N SER A 168 -1.31 2.94 -14.96
CA SER A 168 -2.26 2.52 -13.92
C SER A 168 -3.66 3.10 -14.15
N PRO A 169 -4.72 2.27 -14.06
CA PRO A 169 -6.09 2.76 -14.06
C PRO A 169 -6.43 3.46 -12.73
N VAL A 170 -5.65 3.23 -11.67
CA VAL A 170 -5.84 3.79 -10.33
C VAL A 170 -5.27 5.20 -10.29
N GLN A 171 -6.15 6.20 -10.13
CA GLN A 171 -5.75 7.61 -10.26
C GLN A 171 -4.61 8.02 -9.33
N TYR A 172 -4.67 7.67 -8.04
CA TYR A 172 -3.62 8.09 -7.10
C TYR A 172 -2.25 7.50 -7.44
N VAL A 173 -2.21 6.31 -8.07
CA VAL A 173 -0.96 5.67 -8.51
C VAL A 173 -0.45 6.35 -9.77
N ARG A 174 -1.34 6.60 -10.74
CA ARG A 174 -0.99 7.22 -12.02
C ARG A 174 -0.49 8.65 -11.87
N ASP A 175 -1.12 9.40 -10.97
CA ASP A 175 -0.84 10.83 -10.79
C ASP A 175 0.33 11.07 -9.80
N ALA A 176 0.78 10.04 -9.08
CA ALA A 176 1.89 10.13 -8.15
C ALA A 176 3.22 10.38 -8.85
N LYS A 177 4.07 11.23 -8.25
CA LYS A 177 5.34 11.65 -8.83
C LYS A 177 6.49 10.88 -8.22
N LEU A 178 7.20 10.10 -9.02
CA LEU A 178 8.38 9.37 -8.58
C LEU A 178 9.44 10.31 -8.00
N ARG A 179 10.01 9.93 -6.85
CA ARG A 179 10.96 10.73 -6.09
C ARG A 179 12.07 9.87 -5.48
N GLY A 180 13.28 10.42 -5.48
CA GLY A 180 14.49 9.79 -4.94
C GLY A 180 15.55 9.49 -5.99
N SER A 181 16.72 9.10 -5.49
CA SER A 181 17.93 8.91 -6.31
C SER A 181 17.78 7.87 -7.43
N PHE A 182 16.85 6.93 -7.33
CA PHE A 182 16.59 5.95 -8.42
C PHE A 182 15.98 6.59 -9.66
N PHE A 183 15.37 7.77 -9.54
CA PHE A 183 14.66 8.44 -10.63
C PHE A 183 15.32 9.75 -11.07
N GLY A 184 16.57 9.97 -10.67
CA GLY A 184 17.33 11.18 -11.03
C GLY A 184 16.83 12.47 -10.35
N SER A 185 15.89 12.40 -9.40
CA SER A 185 15.48 13.54 -8.58
C SER A 185 16.46 13.71 -7.42
N GLY A 186 17.54 14.44 -7.70
CA GLY A 186 18.65 14.72 -6.79
C GLY A 186 18.39 15.86 -5.81
N ASP A 187 17.16 15.98 -5.28
CA ASP A 187 16.93 16.90 -4.16
C ASP A 187 17.48 16.26 -2.87
N ASP A 188 18.10 17.10 -2.03
CA ASP A 188 18.98 16.83 -0.87
C ASP A 188 18.37 16.01 0.30
N ASP A 189 17.26 15.30 0.06
CA ASP A 189 16.39 14.74 1.10
C ASP A 189 16.69 13.29 1.48
N SER A 190 17.77 12.68 0.96
CA SER A 190 18.19 11.28 1.20
C SER A 190 17.13 10.20 0.88
N ALA A 191 16.11 10.56 0.10
CA ALA A 191 15.13 9.63 -0.45
C ALA A 191 15.74 8.80 -1.58
N VAL A 192 15.43 7.49 -1.63
CA VAL A 192 15.96 6.59 -2.67
C VAL A 192 14.85 6.14 -3.61
N CYS A 193 13.75 5.59 -3.06
CA CYS A 193 12.66 5.03 -3.86
C CYS A 193 11.30 5.28 -3.19
N CYS A 194 10.67 6.40 -3.55
CA CYS A 194 9.33 6.77 -3.12
C CYS A 194 8.56 7.46 -4.25
N ALA A 195 7.31 7.79 -3.99
CA ALA A 195 6.53 8.70 -4.83
C ALA A 195 5.81 9.72 -3.95
N ASP A 196 5.71 10.96 -4.42
CA ASP A 196 4.83 11.96 -3.88
C ASP A 196 3.39 11.63 -4.29
N THR A 197 2.59 11.24 -3.29
CA THR A 197 1.19 10.85 -3.45
C THR A 197 0.24 11.88 -2.85
N ASP A 198 0.76 13.05 -2.44
CA ASP A 198 0.04 14.08 -1.69
C ASP A 198 -0.64 13.53 -0.42
N PHE A 199 -0.03 12.49 0.18
CA PHE A 199 -0.61 11.77 1.31
C PHE A 199 -0.07 12.24 2.66
N TRP A 200 -0.75 13.22 3.26
CA TRP A 200 -0.33 13.93 4.47
C TRP A 200 -0.69 13.22 5.79
N VAL A 201 -0.27 11.96 5.94
CA VAL A 201 -0.43 11.19 7.18
C VAL A 201 0.69 11.51 8.18
N ASP A 202 0.39 11.34 9.47
CA ASP A 202 1.41 11.40 10.50
C ASP A 202 2.42 10.25 10.36
N HIS A 203 3.71 10.59 10.32
CA HIS A 203 4.80 9.64 10.13
C HIS A 203 5.41 9.13 11.44
N ALA A 204 4.88 9.46 12.63
CA ALA A 204 5.52 9.07 13.89
C ALA A 204 5.56 7.53 14.09
N GLU A 205 4.43 6.84 13.94
CA GLU A 205 4.39 5.36 14.00
C GLU A 205 5.20 4.71 12.85
N PRO A 206 5.06 5.14 11.58
CA PRO A 206 5.92 4.68 10.49
C PRO A 206 7.42 4.84 10.75
N LEU A 207 7.88 6.00 11.24
CA LEU A 207 9.30 6.27 11.47
C LEU A 207 9.84 5.51 12.68
N ALA A 208 9.05 5.32 13.73
CA ALA A 208 9.42 4.44 14.85
C ALA A 208 9.62 3.00 14.35
N THR A 209 8.71 2.51 13.51
CA THR A 209 8.84 1.19 12.87
C THR A 209 10.08 1.12 11.96
N LEU A 210 10.36 2.18 11.20
CA LEU A 210 11.54 2.25 10.35
C LEU A 210 12.84 2.16 11.16
N ALA A 211 12.89 2.83 12.32
CA ALA A 211 14.04 2.77 13.21
C ALA A 211 14.28 1.34 13.73
N GLU A 212 13.22 0.60 14.08
CA GLU A 212 13.33 -0.81 14.47
C GLU A 212 13.84 -1.70 13.33
N VAL A 213 13.34 -1.49 12.10
CA VAL A 213 13.81 -2.21 10.91
C VAL A 213 15.29 -1.95 10.67
N LYS A 214 15.73 -0.69 10.71
CA LYS A 214 17.13 -0.27 10.51
C LYS A 214 18.10 -0.85 11.54
N ARG A 215 17.63 -1.27 12.72
CA ARG A 215 18.46 -1.98 13.73
C ARG A 215 18.80 -3.41 13.33
N ARG A 216 18.06 -4.01 12.40
CA ARG A 216 18.18 -5.43 12.03
C ARG A 216 18.54 -5.62 10.56
N PHE A 217 18.16 -4.69 9.70
CA PHE A 217 18.29 -4.80 8.25
C PHE A 217 18.73 -3.46 7.65
N THR A 218 19.39 -3.54 6.49
CA THR A 218 19.60 -2.37 5.64
C THR A 218 18.29 -1.96 5.00
N TRP A 219 17.91 -0.69 5.11
CA TRP A 219 16.71 -0.15 4.49
C TRP A 219 17.03 0.49 3.13
N PRO A 220 16.61 -0.10 1.99
CA PRO A 220 17.06 0.35 0.67
C PRO A 220 16.26 1.53 0.10
N PHE A 221 15.14 1.93 0.71
CA PHE A 221 14.25 2.96 0.14
C PHE A 221 14.59 4.40 0.57
N GLY A 222 15.61 4.58 1.42
CA GLY A 222 16.02 5.91 1.91
C GLY A 222 15.11 6.47 2.99
N GLN A 223 15.14 7.79 3.18
CA GLN A 223 14.16 8.49 4.02
C GLN A 223 12.83 8.68 3.31
N LEU A 224 11.77 8.92 4.09
CA LEU A 224 10.44 9.24 3.56
C LEU A 224 10.15 10.72 3.76
N PRO A 225 10.19 11.53 2.68
CA PRO A 225 9.72 12.92 2.75
C PRO A 225 8.24 12.98 3.12
N GLU A 226 7.79 14.09 3.72
CA GLU A 226 6.36 14.30 3.97
C GLU A 226 5.55 14.30 2.68
N GLY A 227 4.30 13.81 2.75
CA GLY A 227 3.42 13.66 1.58
C GLY A 227 3.78 12.51 0.65
N CYS A 228 4.94 11.87 0.84
CA CYS A 228 5.40 10.76 0.02
C CYS A 228 5.08 9.39 0.66
N GLU A 229 5.07 8.37 -0.19
CA GLU A 229 4.97 6.97 0.18
C GLU A 229 6.13 6.18 -0.42
N PHE A 230 6.68 5.21 0.31
CA PHE A 230 7.68 4.30 -0.25
C PHE A 230 7.08 3.50 -1.39
N LEU A 231 7.84 3.32 -2.47
CA LEU A 231 7.44 2.54 -3.63
C LEU A 231 8.18 1.21 -3.63
N ALA A 232 7.43 0.11 -3.60
CA ALA A 232 7.98 -1.22 -3.87
C ALA A 232 7.34 -1.82 -5.12
N LEU A 233 8.18 -2.25 -6.05
CA LEU A 233 7.82 -3.11 -7.16
C LEU A 233 8.61 -4.42 -7.03
N ILE A 234 7.89 -5.54 -7.09
CA ILE A 234 8.45 -6.88 -6.88
C ILE A 234 8.12 -7.73 -8.09
N GLN A 235 9.11 -8.33 -8.73
CA GLN A 235 8.88 -9.22 -9.85
C GLN A 235 8.13 -10.48 -9.39
N GLY A 236 7.12 -10.88 -10.16
CA GLY A 236 6.49 -12.19 -10.05
C GLY A 236 7.50 -13.29 -10.33
N VAL A 237 7.29 -14.43 -9.69
CA VAL A 237 8.07 -15.66 -9.88
C VAL A 237 7.15 -16.67 -10.53
#